data_AF-A0A2A9P1D3-F1
#
_entry.id   AF-A0A2A9P1D3-F1
#
_cell.length_a   1.000
_cell.length_b   1.000
_cell.length_c   1.000
_cell.angle_alpha   90.00
_cell.angle_beta   90.00
_cell.angle_gamma   90.00
#
_symmetry.space_group_name_H-M   'P 1'
#
loop_
_entity.id
_entity.type
_entity.pdbx_description
1 polymer ?
#
loop_
_entity_poly.entity_id
_entity_poly.type
_entity_poly.pdbx_seq_one_letter_code
_entity_poly.pdbx_strand_id
1 'polypeptide(L)'
;EENFAKHTLFVLDVGRRFIKFSVIGLFILGTTAATAYECLHQYVEHVELAPEADRDICRWEWHLANEHWTGDPLRGGTDPSLGFKGRHIVRAAWMAYNWGVGYSTAVVNSGTTHKEGLPGPGGIRVIDAALQRTEDFLRSAVTIAQNKGITGSGNPHTLTDLLICHASVLERLGQSFQSEAKSQYERAWSGLSANGLNAAHVALKLGNINSRLGDAEMALAWWSRAILLSCGRQCQANENSTGVPALSDKAPSSPLAQRTLMSTFVSLSAFYATSGQLSNAQEVEESALNLIRSIQPPESLASATPAQALHALYLLHRSSLLSIHLAEVLHARKQPGINSIQWLTAAAESSERVAYALTGQPLDGFHKRGSETQAWKTTLLATYSKSRTMKKVAEGLLRDASRTAAEAWNLMGVLHEAREGPKSSKALQCYERAVEWAGTASSDSTAQEAASGTLEADWNVILSNYNRLK
;
A
#
# COMPACT_ATOMS: atom_id res chain seq x y z
N GLU A 1 -24.49 -72.30 22.56
CA GLU A 1 -25.08 -70.96 22.78
C GLU A 1 -24.18 -70.03 23.60
N GLU A 2 -23.48 -70.50 24.65
CA GLU A 2 -22.60 -69.65 25.49
C GLU A 2 -21.49 -68.88 24.75
N ASN A 3 -20.91 -69.44 23.68
CA ASN A 3 -19.89 -68.73 22.89
C ASN A 3 -20.45 -67.52 22.13
N PHE A 4 -21.70 -67.59 21.69
CA PHE A 4 -22.35 -66.49 20.96
C PHE A 4 -22.63 -65.30 21.90
N ALA A 5 -23.06 -65.57 23.14
CA ALA A 5 -23.29 -64.53 24.15
C ALA A 5 -22.00 -63.78 24.53
N LYS A 6 -20.86 -64.49 24.65
CA LYS A 6 -19.56 -63.88 24.97
C LYS A 6 -19.07 -62.93 23.86
N HIS A 7 -19.22 -63.33 22.60
CA HIS A 7 -18.85 -62.47 21.46
C HIS A 7 -19.74 -61.22 21.37
N THR A 8 -21.05 -61.37 21.58
CA THR A 8 -21.98 -60.23 21.58
C THR A 8 -21.68 -59.24 22.72
N LEU A 9 -21.41 -59.74 23.93
CA LEU A 9 -21.02 -58.89 25.07
C LEU A 9 -19.70 -58.16 24.84
N PHE A 10 -18.72 -58.82 24.21
CA PHE A 10 -17.44 -58.19 23.84
C PHE A 10 -17.64 -57.06 22.83
N VAL A 11 -18.41 -57.28 21.77
CA VAL A 11 -18.70 -56.24 20.74
C VAL A 11 -19.43 -55.05 21.37
N LEU A 12 -20.39 -55.29 22.28
CA LEU A 12 -21.09 -54.23 22.99
C LEU A 12 -20.16 -53.42 23.91
N ASP A 13 -19.25 -54.06 24.63
CA ASP A 13 -18.26 -53.35 25.48
C ASP A 13 -17.28 -52.54 24.63
N VAL A 14 -16.75 -53.10 23.54
CA VAL A 14 -15.89 -52.37 22.60
C VAL A 14 -16.62 -51.17 21.99
N GLY A 15 -17.86 -51.36 21.54
CA GLY A 15 -18.70 -50.28 21.00
C GLY A 15 -18.96 -49.17 22.02
N ARG A 16 -19.29 -49.55 23.27
CA ARG A 16 -19.48 -48.59 24.38
C ARG A 16 -18.21 -47.79 24.66
N ARG A 17 -17.05 -48.44 24.70
CA ARG A 17 -15.75 -47.77 24.91
C ARG A 17 -15.43 -46.85 23.74
N PHE A 18 -15.62 -47.30 22.50
CA PHE A 18 -15.39 -46.50 21.31
C PHE A 18 -16.23 -45.21 21.30
N ILE A 19 -17.53 -45.32 21.59
CA ILE A 19 -18.42 -44.15 21.69
C ILE A 19 -17.95 -43.22 22.82
N LYS A 20 -17.66 -43.77 24.01
CA LYS A 20 -17.18 -42.99 25.15
C LYS A 20 -15.91 -42.20 24.82
N PHE A 21 -14.91 -42.85 24.24
CA PHE A 21 -13.65 -42.19 23.88
C PHE A 21 -13.82 -41.22 22.69
N SER A 22 -14.73 -41.50 21.76
CA SER A 22 -15.06 -40.56 20.67
C SER A 22 -15.71 -39.29 21.19
N VAL A 23 -16.67 -39.40 22.12
CA VAL A 23 -17.31 -38.23 22.74
C VAL A 23 -16.30 -37.42 23.56
N ILE A 24 -15.43 -38.07 24.34
CA ILE A 24 -14.36 -37.41 25.07
C ILE A 24 -13.40 -36.71 24.08
N GLY A 25 -13.00 -37.40 23.02
CA GLY A 25 -12.13 -36.85 21.98
C GLY A 25 -12.73 -35.63 21.29
N LEU A 26 -14.01 -35.69 20.91
CA LEU A 26 -14.74 -34.57 20.33
C LEU A 26 -14.85 -33.39 21.29
N PHE A 27 -15.10 -33.63 22.58
CA PHE A 27 -15.15 -32.58 23.59
C PHE A 27 -13.79 -31.90 23.77
N ILE A 28 -12.71 -32.68 23.89
CA ILE A 28 -11.34 -32.16 24.03
C ILE A 28 -10.94 -31.36 22.78
N LEU A 29 -11.21 -31.90 21.59
CA LEU A 29 -10.89 -31.22 20.33
C LEU A 29 -11.69 -29.93 20.18
N GLY A 30 -13.00 -29.98 20.45
CA GLY A 30 -13.88 -28.82 20.36
C GLY A 30 -13.50 -27.72 21.34
N THR A 31 -13.22 -28.05 22.61
CA THR A 31 -12.79 -27.07 23.61
C THR A 31 -11.41 -26.48 23.30
N THR A 32 -10.47 -27.30 22.83
CA THR A 32 -9.14 -26.83 22.41
C THR A 32 -9.25 -25.88 21.22
N ALA A 33 -10.03 -26.24 20.20
CA ALA A 33 -10.24 -25.41 19.02
C ALA A 33 -10.94 -24.09 19.37
N ALA A 34 -12.00 -24.12 20.19
CA ALA A 34 -12.69 -22.91 20.64
C ALA A 34 -11.78 -22.00 21.47
N THR A 35 -10.94 -22.58 22.34
CA THR A 35 -9.98 -21.82 23.15
C THR A 35 -8.93 -21.18 22.26
N ALA A 36 -8.33 -21.93 21.32
CA ALA A 36 -7.36 -21.40 20.37
C ALA A 36 -7.97 -20.27 19.52
N TYR A 37 -9.20 -20.44 19.04
CA TYR A 37 -9.94 -19.43 18.30
C TYR A 37 -10.10 -18.13 19.10
N GLU A 38 -10.60 -18.20 20.33
CA GLU A 38 -10.77 -17.00 21.16
C GLU A 38 -9.42 -16.38 21.54
N CYS A 39 -8.40 -17.18 21.85
CA CYS A 39 -7.05 -16.69 22.14
C CYS A 39 -6.47 -15.87 20.98
N LEU A 40 -6.65 -16.30 19.73
CA LEU A 40 -6.20 -15.53 18.56
C LEU A 40 -6.95 -14.20 18.45
N HIS A 41 -8.26 -14.21 18.67
CA HIS A 41 -9.07 -12.99 18.68
C HIS A 41 -8.65 -12.03 19.80
N GLN A 42 -8.35 -12.52 21.00
CA GLN A 42 -7.88 -11.68 22.11
C GLN A 42 -6.45 -11.18 21.88
N TYR A 43 -5.58 -11.97 21.25
CA TYR A 43 -4.26 -11.53 20.83
C TYR A 43 -4.36 -10.36 19.84
N VAL A 44 -5.20 -10.48 18.81
CA VAL A 44 -5.41 -9.37 17.85
C VAL A 44 -5.96 -8.12 18.54
N GLU A 45 -6.95 -8.28 19.43
CA GLU A 45 -7.54 -7.17 20.18
C GLU A 45 -6.51 -6.39 21.00
N HIS A 46 -5.68 -7.11 21.77
CA HIS A 46 -4.84 -6.51 22.81
C HIS A 46 -3.38 -6.32 22.42
N VAL A 47 -2.93 -6.94 21.32
CA VAL A 47 -1.54 -6.84 20.85
C VAL A 47 -1.49 -6.18 19.48
N GLU A 48 -2.24 -6.66 18.51
CA GLU A 48 -2.13 -6.13 17.13
C GLU A 48 -2.92 -4.83 16.93
N LEU A 49 -4.05 -4.67 17.63
CA LEU A 49 -4.88 -3.47 17.59
C LEU A 49 -4.63 -2.52 18.78
N ALA A 50 -3.68 -2.82 19.67
CA ALA A 50 -3.33 -1.93 20.78
C ALA A 50 -2.94 -0.52 20.27
N PRO A 51 -3.15 0.56 21.03
CA PRO A 51 -2.79 1.90 20.60
C PRO A 51 -1.27 2.03 20.43
N GLU A 52 -0.82 2.98 19.61
CA GLU A 52 0.61 3.26 19.48
C GLU A 52 1.11 3.99 20.72
N ALA A 53 2.11 3.42 21.38
CA ALA A 53 2.68 3.96 22.62
C ALA A 53 4.01 4.68 22.37
N ASP A 54 4.68 4.41 21.26
CA ASP A 54 5.94 5.06 20.92
C ASP A 54 5.72 6.55 20.58
N ARG A 55 6.26 7.42 21.44
CA ARG A 55 6.13 8.88 21.30
C ARG A 55 6.74 9.40 20.00
N ASP A 56 7.79 8.76 19.49
CA ASP A 56 8.44 9.17 18.25
C ASP A 56 7.56 8.84 17.04
N ILE A 57 6.99 7.63 17.00
CA ILE A 57 6.01 7.22 15.98
C ILE A 57 4.77 8.12 16.03
N CYS A 58 4.31 8.50 17.22
CA CYS A 58 3.21 9.44 17.41
C CYS A 58 3.55 10.84 16.92
N ARG A 59 4.73 11.36 17.25
CA ARG A 59 5.23 12.67 16.80
C ARG A 59 5.30 12.79 15.28
N TRP A 60 5.67 11.70 14.59
CA TRP A 60 5.73 11.65 13.12
C TRP A 60 4.44 11.14 12.47
N GLU A 61 3.38 10.98 13.26
CA GLU A 61 2.02 10.69 12.83
C GLU A 61 1.89 9.41 11.99
N TRP A 62 2.78 8.43 12.20
CA TRP A 62 2.69 7.16 11.48
C TRP A 62 1.51 6.30 11.94
N HIS A 63 1.15 6.42 13.21
CA HIS A 63 -0.04 5.79 13.77
C HIS A 63 -1.33 6.22 13.04
N LEU A 64 -1.39 7.47 12.56
CA LEU A 64 -2.53 8.00 11.81
C LEU A 64 -2.53 7.60 10.33
N ALA A 65 -1.36 7.23 9.79
CA ALA A 65 -1.23 6.85 8.38
C ALA A 65 -1.69 5.41 8.11
N ASN A 66 -1.76 4.57 9.14
CA ASN A 66 -2.23 3.20 9.01
C ASN A 66 -3.76 3.14 8.87
N GLU A 67 -4.24 2.13 8.15
CA GLU A 67 -5.66 1.79 8.10
C GLU A 67 -6.15 1.54 9.53
N HIS A 68 -7.08 2.37 10.03
CA HIS A 68 -7.65 2.21 11.36
C HIS A 68 -8.70 1.11 11.30
N TRP A 69 -8.42 -0.03 11.94
CA TRP A 69 -9.32 -1.19 11.99
C TRP A 69 -10.40 -1.03 13.08
N THR A 70 -10.90 0.18 13.29
CA THR A 70 -11.76 0.66 14.41
C THR A 70 -11.05 0.84 15.75
N GLY A 71 -11.76 1.47 16.69
CA GLY A 71 -11.31 1.71 18.06
C GLY A 71 -11.13 3.19 18.36
N ASP A 72 -11.08 3.53 19.64
CA ASP A 72 -10.65 4.86 20.08
C ASP A 72 -9.13 4.95 19.83
N PRO A 73 -8.61 5.96 19.10
CA PRO A 73 -7.17 6.10 18.83
C PRO A 73 -6.30 6.06 20.10
N LEU A 74 -6.85 6.48 21.25
CA LEU A 74 -6.15 6.49 22.53
C LEU A 74 -6.18 5.13 23.24
N ARG A 75 -7.23 4.33 23.04
CA ARG A 75 -7.41 3.03 23.72
C ARG A 75 -7.00 1.85 22.86
N GLY A 76 -6.99 2.01 21.54
CA GLY A 76 -6.87 0.92 20.58
C GLY A 76 -8.01 -0.10 20.70
N GLY A 77 -7.78 -1.28 20.15
CA GLY A 77 -8.71 -2.40 20.13
C GLY A 77 -9.88 -2.17 19.16
N THR A 78 -10.88 -3.04 19.25
CA THR A 78 -12.14 -2.87 18.51
C THR A 78 -13.15 -2.09 19.35
N ASP A 79 -14.01 -1.29 18.70
CA ASP A 79 -15.02 -0.51 19.42
C ASP A 79 -16.02 -1.44 20.18
N PRO A 80 -16.14 -1.32 21.51
CA PRO A 80 -17.11 -2.06 22.31
C PRO A 80 -18.56 -1.93 21.82
N SER A 81 -18.92 -0.81 21.17
CA SER A 81 -20.28 -0.55 20.69
C SER A 81 -20.75 -1.54 19.61
N LEU A 82 -19.80 -2.18 18.90
CA LEU A 82 -20.07 -3.20 17.89
C LEU A 82 -20.60 -4.52 18.50
N GLY A 83 -20.48 -4.67 19.83
CA GLY A 83 -20.79 -5.91 20.54
C GLY A 83 -19.86 -7.05 20.18
N PHE A 84 -20.07 -8.21 20.84
CA PHE A 84 -19.18 -9.36 20.70
C PHE A 84 -19.01 -9.84 19.25
N LYS A 85 -20.12 -9.92 18.50
CA LYS A 85 -20.14 -10.38 17.10
C LYS A 85 -19.40 -9.40 16.18
N GLY A 86 -19.69 -8.11 16.26
CA GLY A 86 -19.06 -7.10 15.39
C GLY A 86 -17.55 -7.03 15.63
N ARG A 87 -17.12 -7.02 16.90
CA ARG A 87 -15.70 -7.07 17.28
C ARG A 87 -14.99 -8.32 16.77
N HIS A 88 -15.63 -9.49 16.84
CA HIS A 88 -15.07 -10.73 16.27
C HIS A 88 -14.87 -10.61 14.76
N ILE A 89 -15.85 -10.09 14.04
CA ILE A 89 -15.79 -9.93 12.59
C ILE A 89 -14.68 -8.96 12.18
N VAL A 90 -14.54 -7.82 12.85
CA VAL A 90 -13.46 -6.86 12.57
C VAL A 90 -12.08 -7.48 12.77
N ARG A 91 -11.90 -8.23 13.87
CA ARG A 91 -10.64 -8.95 14.13
C ARG A 91 -10.39 -10.06 13.10
N ALA A 92 -11.43 -10.76 12.65
CA ALA A 92 -11.32 -11.76 11.58
C ALA A 92 -10.93 -11.12 10.25
N ALA A 93 -11.45 -9.93 9.94
CA ALA A 93 -11.04 -9.14 8.78
C ALA A 93 -9.57 -8.77 8.87
N TRP A 94 -9.12 -8.27 10.03
CA TRP A 94 -7.72 -7.93 10.26
C TRP A 94 -6.81 -9.17 10.09
N MET A 95 -7.19 -10.32 10.66
CA MET A 95 -6.42 -11.56 10.51
C MET A 95 -6.33 -12.00 9.06
N ALA A 96 -7.45 -12.02 8.34
CA ALA A 96 -7.46 -12.38 6.91
C ALA A 96 -6.53 -11.47 6.10
N TYR A 97 -6.54 -10.16 6.38
CA TYR A 97 -5.72 -9.17 5.67
C TYR A 97 -4.22 -9.26 5.99
N ASN A 98 -3.87 -9.52 7.24
CA ASN A 98 -2.47 -9.47 7.70
C ASN A 98 -1.78 -10.84 7.69
N TRP A 99 -2.50 -11.90 8.04
CA TRP A 99 -1.96 -13.26 8.13
C TRP A 99 -2.30 -14.10 6.89
N GLY A 100 -3.20 -13.61 6.04
CA GLY A 100 -3.73 -14.36 4.92
C GLY A 100 -4.79 -15.38 5.35
N VAL A 101 -5.20 -16.21 4.40
CA VAL A 101 -6.31 -17.17 4.57
C VAL A 101 -5.89 -18.64 4.40
N GLY A 102 -4.58 -18.91 4.47
CA GLY A 102 -3.99 -20.22 4.15
C GLY A 102 -4.03 -20.53 2.65
N TYR A 103 -3.70 -21.77 2.26
CA TYR A 103 -3.63 -22.25 0.87
C TYR A 103 -4.99 -22.39 0.15
N SER A 104 -5.91 -21.46 0.33
CA SER A 104 -7.16 -21.39 -0.42
C SER A 104 -7.01 -20.33 -1.50
N THR A 105 -6.71 -20.73 -2.74
CA THR A 105 -6.97 -19.86 -3.89
C THR A 105 -8.49 -19.77 -4.04
N ALA A 106 -9.04 -18.56 -3.97
CA ALA A 106 -10.45 -18.35 -4.25
C ALA A 106 -10.63 -18.45 -5.78
N VAL A 107 -11.11 -19.61 -6.25
CA VAL A 107 -11.47 -19.80 -7.66
C VAL A 107 -12.87 -19.24 -7.85
N VAL A 108 -12.99 -18.06 -8.48
CA VAL A 108 -14.29 -17.53 -8.88
C VAL A 108 -14.68 -18.22 -10.19
N ASN A 109 -15.71 -19.06 -10.13
CA ASN A 109 -16.30 -19.70 -11.30
C ASN A 109 -17.05 -18.64 -12.14
N SER A 110 -16.97 -18.76 -13.47
CA SER A 110 -17.27 -17.75 -14.51
C SER A 110 -18.73 -17.29 -14.65
N GLY A 111 -19.52 -17.25 -13.58
CA GLY A 111 -20.93 -16.84 -13.58
C GLY A 111 -21.19 -15.37 -13.25
N THR A 112 -20.20 -14.64 -12.70
CA THR A 112 -20.32 -13.22 -12.37
C THR A 112 -19.59 -12.38 -13.42
N THR A 113 -20.30 -11.42 -14.01
CA THR A 113 -19.93 -10.57 -15.17
C THR A 113 -18.76 -9.61 -14.98
N HIS A 114 -17.97 -9.70 -13.91
CA HIS A 114 -16.87 -8.79 -13.62
C HIS A 114 -15.57 -9.21 -14.32
N LYS A 115 -15.03 -8.33 -15.16
CA LYS A 115 -13.95 -8.60 -16.12
C LYS A 115 -12.50 -8.43 -15.60
N GLU A 116 -12.28 -7.98 -14.36
CA GLU A 116 -10.97 -7.78 -13.69
C GLU A 116 -10.34 -9.02 -13.03
N GLY A 117 -9.21 -9.57 -13.50
CA GLY A 117 -8.35 -10.50 -12.75
C GLY A 117 -7.24 -11.09 -13.63
N LEU A 118 -6.08 -11.45 -13.04
CA LEU A 118 -4.96 -12.03 -13.80
C LEU A 118 -5.41 -13.30 -14.52
N PRO A 119 -5.24 -13.42 -15.85
CA PRO A 119 -5.62 -14.61 -16.59
C PRO A 119 -4.70 -15.76 -16.19
N GLY A 120 -5.20 -16.63 -15.32
CA GLY A 120 -4.58 -17.93 -15.08
C GLY A 120 -4.74 -18.84 -16.31
N PRO A 121 -4.01 -19.97 -16.34
CA PRO A 121 -4.18 -20.99 -17.38
C PRO A 121 -5.67 -21.35 -17.51
N GLY A 122 -6.27 -21.10 -18.68
CA GLY A 122 -7.69 -21.36 -18.95
C GLY A 122 -8.67 -20.21 -18.67
N GLY A 123 -8.19 -18.97 -18.45
CA GLY A 123 -9.06 -17.80 -18.27
C GLY A 123 -9.62 -17.64 -16.84
N ILE A 124 -9.08 -18.41 -15.88
CA ILE A 124 -9.43 -18.33 -14.46
C ILE A 124 -8.81 -17.07 -13.86
N ARG A 125 -9.62 -16.21 -13.25
CA ARG A 125 -9.14 -14.99 -12.59
C ARG A 125 -8.71 -15.26 -11.18
N VAL A 126 -7.44 -15.04 -10.89
CA VAL A 126 -6.89 -15.16 -9.54
C VAL A 126 -7.13 -13.85 -8.80
N ILE A 127 -8.10 -13.85 -7.89
CA ILE A 127 -8.29 -12.79 -6.89
C ILE A 127 -7.53 -13.21 -5.64
N ASP A 128 -6.87 -12.27 -4.98
CA ASP A 128 -6.26 -12.52 -3.67
C ASP A 128 -7.36 -12.93 -2.66
N ALA A 129 -7.36 -14.21 -2.29
CA ALA A 129 -8.34 -14.78 -1.39
C ALA A 129 -8.34 -14.11 -0.01
N ALA A 130 -7.19 -13.58 0.41
CA ALA A 130 -7.07 -12.84 1.66
C ALA A 130 -7.84 -11.53 1.61
N LEU A 131 -7.69 -10.76 0.53
CA LEU A 131 -8.43 -9.52 0.31
C LEU A 131 -9.94 -9.78 0.18
N GLN A 132 -10.34 -10.82 -0.56
CA GLN A 132 -11.77 -11.13 -0.72
C GLN A 132 -12.42 -11.49 0.63
N ARG A 133 -11.77 -12.35 1.42
CA ARG A 133 -12.30 -12.71 2.75
C ARG A 133 -12.31 -11.52 3.70
N THR A 134 -11.31 -10.66 3.62
CA THR A 134 -11.26 -9.39 4.37
C THR A 134 -12.47 -8.53 4.03
N GLU A 135 -12.79 -8.38 2.74
CA GLU A 135 -13.94 -7.62 2.27
C GLU A 135 -15.27 -8.19 2.80
N ASP A 136 -15.48 -9.50 2.73
CA ASP A 136 -16.70 -10.15 3.25
C ASP A 136 -16.91 -9.85 4.75
N PHE A 137 -15.83 -9.89 5.55
CA PHE A 137 -15.89 -9.55 6.97
C PHE A 137 -16.13 -8.06 7.19
N LEU A 138 -15.45 -7.16 6.45
CA LEU A 138 -15.65 -5.72 6.59
C LEU A 138 -17.07 -5.29 6.20
N ARG A 139 -17.63 -5.83 5.12
CA ARG A 139 -19.03 -5.61 4.72
C ARG A 139 -20.00 -5.99 5.83
N SER A 140 -19.76 -7.13 6.48
CA SER A 140 -20.55 -7.60 7.62
C SER A 140 -20.39 -6.68 8.85
N ALA A 141 -19.17 -6.20 9.13
CA ALA A 141 -18.90 -5.26 10.21
C ALA A 141 -19.58 -3.91 9.99
N VAL A 142 -19.52 -3.36 8.76
CA VAL A 142 -20.20 -2.12 8.36
C VAL A 142 -21.71 -2.26 8.59
N THR A 143 -22.31 -3.37 8.16
CA THR A 143 -23.75 -3.63 8.37
C THR A 143 -24.12 -3.61 9.86
N ILE A 144 -23.31 -4.23 10.72
CA ILE A 144 -23.51 -4.21 12.18
C ILE A 144 -23.38 -2.79 12.73
N ALA A 145 -22.34 -2.06 12.32
CA ALA A 145 -22.10 -0.69 12.77
C ALA A 145 -23.24 0.26 12.37
N GLN A 146 -23.77 0.14 11.15
CA GLN A 146 -24.92 0.93 10.69
C GLN A 146 -26.17 0.65 11.54
N ASN A 147 -26.48 -0.61 11.77
CA ASN A 147 -27.62 -1.00 12.61
C ASN A 147 -27.48 -0.44 14.04
N LYS A 148 -26.25 -0.43 14.58
CA LYS A 148 -25.97 0.17 15.90
C LYS A 148 -26.09 1.69 15.89
N GLY A 149 -25.62 2.37 14.85
CA GLY A 149 -25.78 3.81 14.65
C GLY A 149 -27.25 4.23 14.65
N ILE A 150 -28.12 3.47 13.98
CA ILE A 150 -29.58 3.72 13.96
C ILE A 150 -30.18 3.65 15.37
N THR A 151 -29.70 2.72 16.21
CA THR A 151 -30.14 2.61 17.61
C THR A 151 -29.54 3.66 18.55
N GLY A 152 -28.66 4.54 18.06
CA GLY A 152 -27.96 5.55 18.87
C GLY A 152 -26.92 4.99 19.85
N SER A 153 -26.59 3.69 19.75
CA SER A 153 -25.67 3.01 20.68
C SER A 153 -24.22 2.94 20.17
N GLY A 154 -23.94 3.44 18.96
CA GLY A 154 -22.63 3.36 18.32
C GLY A 154 -21.78 4.62 18.47
N ASN A 155 -20.46 4.47 18.48
CA ASN A 155 -19.55 5.61 18.32
C ASN A 155 -19.61 6.11 16.87
N PRO A 156 -19.82 7.42 16.62
CA PRO A 156 -19.93 7.96 15.27
C PRO A 156 -18.67 7.72 14.41
N HIS A 157 -17.48 7.66 15.00
CA HIS A 157 -16.23 7.48 14.24
C HIS A 157 -16.04 6.04 13.73
N THR A 158 -16.60 5.05 14.43
CA THR A 158 -16.39 3.63 14.11
C THR A 158 -16.98 3.24 12.77
N LEU A 159 -18.15 3.76 12.41
CA LEU A 159 -18.70 3.53 11.08
C LEU A 159 -17.81 4.16 10.00
N THR A 160 -17.35 5.39 10.21
CA THR A 160 -16.46 6.10 9.29
C THR A 160 -15.16 5.34 9.05
N ASP A 161 -14.50 4.85 10.10
CA ASP A 161 -13.24 4.10 9.98
C ASP A 161 -13.43 2.76 9.26
N LEU A 162 -14.53 2.03 9.56
CA LEU A 162 -14.87 0.80 8.84
C LEU A 162 -15.12 1.06 7.36
N LEU A 163 -15.79 2.16 7.01
CA LEU A 163 -16.03 2.53 5.62
C LEU A 163 -14.73 2.87 4.89
N ILE A 164 -13.81 3.61 5.51
CA ILE A 164 -12.48 3.90 4.94
C ILE A 164 -11.69 2.62 4.71
N CYS A 165 -11.65 1.74 5.72
CA CYS A 165 -10.96 0.45 5.62
C CYS A 165 -11.56 -0.44 4.52
N HIS A 166 -12.89 -0.54 4.48
CA HIS A 166 -13.61 -1.31 3.46
C HIS A 166 -13.36 -0.77 2.05
N ALA A 167 -13.44 0.55 1.87
CA ALA A 167 -13.14 1.20 0.60
C ALA A 167 -11.70 0.94 0.13
N SER A 168 -10.73 0.98 1.05
CA SER A 168 -9.34 0.69 0.73
C SER A 168 -9.12 -0.77 0.30
N VAL A 169 -9.78 -1.73 0.93
CA VAL A 169 -9.74 -3.15 0.52
C VAL A 169 -10.38 -3.33 -0.86
N LEU A 170 -11.52 -2.68 -1.12
CA LEU A 170 -12.17 -2.69 -2.44
C LEU A 170 -11.26 -2.11 -3.55
N GLU A 171 -10.52 -1.03 -3.28
CA GLU A 171 -9.55 -0.50 -4.24
C GLU A 171 -8.46 -1.52 -4.60
N ARG A 172 -8.02 -2.34 -3.62
CA ARG A 172 -6.97 -3.35 -3.81
C ARG A 172 -7.48 -4.61 -4.52
N LEU A 173 -8.78 -4.90 -4.42
CA LEU A 173 -9.42 -6.00 -5.14
C LEU A 173 -9.48 -5.76 -6.66
N GLY A 174 -9.44 -4.50 -7.10
CA GLY A 174 -9.24 -4.16 -8.51
C GLY A 174 -10.28 -3.20 -9.07
N GLN A 175 -10.27 -3.05 -10.40
CA GLN A 175 -11.04 -2.03 -11.11
C GLN A 175 -12.56 -2.26 -11.03
N SER A 176 -13.01 -3.52 -11.00
CA SER A 176 -14.43 -3.89 -10.87
C SER A 176 -15.09 -3.40 -9.59
N PHE A 177 -14.31 -3.06 -8.57
CA PHE A 177 -14.79 -2.59 -7.27
C PHE A 177 -14.65 -1.07 -7.08
N GLN A 178 -14.16 -0.32 -8.08
CA GLN A 178 -13.91 1.12 -7.95
C GLN A 178 -15.17 1.94 -7.64
N SER A 179 -16.31 1.61 -8.27
CA SER A 179 -17.57 2.30 -8.01
C SER A 179 -18.07 2.07 -6.60
N GLU A 180 -17.91 0.84 -6.09
CA GLU A 180 -18.27 0.51 -4.70
C GLU A 180 -17.32 1.20 -3.72
N ALA A 181 -16.00 1.16 -3.99
CA ALA A 181 -15.00 1.87 -3.19
C ALA A 181 -15.31 3.38 -3.12
N LYS A 182 -15.68 4.01 -4.24
CA LYS A 182 -16.14 5.42 -4.30
C LYS A 182 -17.30 5.64 -3.34
N SER A 183 -18.35 4.84 -3.46
CA SER A 183 -19.54 4.91 -2.59
C SER A 183 -19.19 4.80 -1.11
N GLN A 184 -18.30 3.87 -0.73
CA GLN A 184 -17.86 3.72 0.66
C GLN A 184 -17.06 4.94 1.14
N TYR A 185 -16.16 5.50 0.33
CA TYR A 185 -15.44 6.73 0.69
C TYR A 185 -16.34 7.96 0.77
N GLU A 186 -17.33 8.11 -0.09
CA GLU A 186 -18.32 9.21 -0.03
C GLU A 186 -19.18 9.11 1.24
N ARG A 187 -19.55 7.89 1.63
CA ARG A 187 -20.23 7.62 2.90
C ARG A 187 -19.32 7.88 4.11
N ALA A 188 -18.03 7.55 4.02
CA ALA A 188 -17.08 7.91 5.08
C ALA A 188 -16.92 9.42 5.18
N TRP A 189 -16.83 10.11 4.04
CA TRP A 189 -16.70 11.56 3.96
C TRP A 189 -17.83 12.30 4.68
N SER A 190 -19.07 11.84 4.56
CA SER A 190 -20.21 12.45 5.26
C SER A 190 -20.14 12.32 6.79
N GLY A 191 -19.42 11.32 7.30
CA GLY A 191 -19.16 11.11 8.73
C GLY A 191 -17.90 11.80 9.26
N LEU A 192 -17.10 12.42 8.39
CA LEU A 192 -15.89 13.16 8.78
C LEU A 192 -16.23 14.63 9.04
N SER A 193 -15.54 15.23 10.02
CA SER A 193 -15.57 16.68 10.16
C SER A 193 -14.98 17.33 8.90
N ALA A 194 -15.60 18.42 8.44
CA ALA A 194 -15.11 19.18 7.28
C ALA A 194 -13.68 19.73 7.45
N ASN A 195 -13.10 19.62 8.64
CA ASN A 195 -11.73 19.96 8.97
C ASN A 195 -11.05 18.71 9.57
N GLY A 196 -9.97 18.21 8.96
CA GLY A 196 -9.20 17.10 9.50
C GLY A 196 -8.27 16.44 8.47
N LEU A 197 -7.18 15.84 8.96
CA LEU A 197 -6.21 15.13 8.10
C LEU A 197 -6.82 13.86 7.47
N ASN A 198 -7.72 13.17 8.18
CA ASN A 198 -8.46 12.03 7.63
C ASN A 198 -9.37 12.46 6.47
N ALA A 199 -9.99 13.65 6.56
CA ALA A 199 -10.73 14.22 5.44
C ALA A 199 -9.79 14.50 4.26
N ALA A 200 -8.62 15.10 4.49
CA ALA A 200 -7.63 15.30 3.42
C ALA A 200 -7.26 13.99 2.72
N HIS A 201 -7.06 12.91 3.49
CA HIS A 201 -6.77 11.58 2.95
C HIS A 201 -7.93 11.00 2.14
N VAL A 202 -9.16 11.04 2.66
CA VAL A 202 -10.35 10.56 1.93
C VAL A 202 -10.59 11.37 0.66
N ALA A 203 -10.38 12.69 0.68
CA ALA A 203 -10.45 13.54 -0.50
C ALA A 203 -9.42 13.11 -1.56
N LEU A 204 -8.16 12.84 -1.16
CA LEU A 204 -7.15 12.29 -2.06
C LEU A 204 -7.62 10.97 -2.70
N LYS A 205 -8.16 10.04 -1.89
CA LYS A 205 -8.68 8.76 -2.38
C LYS A 205 -9.83 8.92 -3.36
N LEU A 206 -10.78 9.80 -3.07
CA LEU A 206 -11.89 10.13 -3.96
C LEU A 206 -11.39 10.74 -5.27
N GLY A 207 -10.39 11.61 -5.24
CA GLY A 207 -9.76 12.15 -6.45
C GLY A 207 -9.19 11.04 -7.34
N ASN A 208 -8.42 10.13 -6.74
CA ASN A 208 -7.80 9.01 -7.44
C ASN A 208 -8.82 8.01 -8.02
N ILE A 209 -9.93 7.77 -7.32
CA ILE A 209 -11.00 6.90 -7.83
C ILE A 209 -11.78 7.57 -8.95
N ASN A 210 -12.17 8.83 -8.80
CA ASN A 210 -12.90 9.56 -9.85
C ASN A 210 -12.08 9.64 -11.15
N SER A 211 -10.77 9.88 -11.04
CA SER A 211 -9.88 9.86 -12.21
C SER A 211 -9.88 8.51 -12.92
N ARG A 212 -9.80 7.39 -12.19
CA ARG A 212 -9.86 6.03 -12.77
C ARG A 212 -11.23 5.68 -13.36
N LEU A 213 -12.30 6.26 -12.83
CA LEU A 213 -13.66 6.14 -13.37
C LEU A 213 -13.92 7.07 -14.57
N GLY A 214 -12.94 7.88 -14.98
CA GLY A 214 -13.06 8.82 -16.10
C GLY A 214 -13.76 10.14 -15.76
N ASP A 215 -14.03 10.41 -14.48
CA ASP A 215 -14.65 11.65 -14.00
C ASP A 215 -13.58 12.68 -13.62
N ALA A 216 -13.03 13.33 -14.65
CA ALA A 216 -11.92 14.27 -14.53
C ALA A 216 -12.25 15.51 -13.69
N GLU A 217 -13.46 16.06 -13.82
CA GLU A 217 -13.90 17.26 -13.11
C GLU A 217 -13.98 16.99 -11.61
N MET A 218 -14.64 15.89 -11.22
CA MET A 218 -14.72 15.50 -9.82
C MET A 218 -13.35 15.14 -9.25
N ALA A 219 -12.47 14.52 -10.04
CA ALA A 219 -11.12 14.22 -9.60
C ALA A 219 -10.35 15.49 -9.20
N LEU A 220 -10.36 16.51 -10.06
CA LEU A 220 -9.72 17.81 -9.80
C LEU A 220 -10.33 18.52 -8.57
N ALA A 221 -11.65 18.49 -8.41
CA ALA A 221 -12.32 19.07 -7.26
C ALA A 221 -11.89 18.39 -5.95
N TRP A 222 -11.80 17.06 -5.93
CA TRP A 222 -11.37 16.29 -4.76
C TRP A 222 -9.89 16.48 -4.43
N TRP A 223 -9.00 16.52 -5.42
CA TRP A 223 -7.59 16.82 -5.18
C TRP A 223 -7.37 18.25 -4.69
N SER A 224 -8.09 19.23 -5.24
CA SER A 224 -8.09 20.61 -4.72
C SER A 224 -8.47 20.64 -3.25
N ARG A 225 -9.51 19.89 -2.87
CA ARG A 225 -9.94 19.77 -1.49
C ARG A 225 -8.90 19.09 -0.59
N ALA A 226 -8.23 18.04 -1.09
CA ALA A 226 -7.15 17.38 -0.37
C ALA A 226 -5.96 18.32 -0.12
N ILE A 227 -5.61 19.17 -1.08
CA ILE A 227 -4.56 20.21 -0.95
C ILE A 227 -4.96 21.23 0.12
N LEU A 228 -6.16 21.79 0.02
CA LEU A 228 -6.68 22.78 0.97
C LEU A 228 -6.70 22.24 2.41
N LEU A 229 -7.19 21.01 2.60
CA LEU A 229 -7.25 20.38 3.92
C LEU A 229 -5.87 20.02 4.48
N SER A 230 -4.92 19.64 3.62
CA SER A 230 -3.55 19.34 4.04
C SER A 230 -2.81 20.60 4.47
N CYS A 231 -3.04 21.73 3.81
CA CYS A 231 -2.39 23.00 4.16
C CYS A 231 -3.08 23.74 5.32
N GLY A 232 -4.32 23.36 5.66
CA GLY A 232 -5.10 23.96 6.74
C GLY A 232 -5.54 25.39 6.42
N ARG A 233 -5.75 26.21 7.47
CA ARG A 233 -6.24 27.60 7.34
C ARG A 233 -5.34 28.52 6.51
N GLN A 234 -4.09 28.13 6.26
CA GLN A 234 -3.12 28.96 5.53
C GLN A 234 -3.46 29.12 4.04
N CYS A 235 -4.23 28.20 3.44
CA CYS A 235 -4.55 28.24 2.00
C CYS A 235 -5.93 28.81 1.64
N GLN A 236 -6.76 29.16 2.63
CA GLN A 236 -8.13 29.65 2.38
C GLN A 236 -8.20 31.08 1.81
N ALA A 237 -7.07 31.80 1.72
CA ALA A 237 -7.06 33.19 1.29
C ALA A 237 -7.26 33.40 -0.23
N ASN A 238 -7.16 32.35 -1.06
CA ASN A 238 -7.09 32.47 -2.53
C ASN A 238 -8.19 31.69 -3.31
N GLU A 239 -9.31 31.31 -2.69
CA GLU A 239 -10.35 30.45 -3.30
C GLU A 239 -11.11 31.05 -4.53
N ASN A 240 -10.78 32.27 -4.97
CA ASN A 240 -11.54 32.97 -6.02
C ASN A 240 -11.11 32.66 -7.47
N SER A 241 -10.28 31.63 -7.73
CA SER A 241 -9.66 31.46 -9.06
C SER A 241 -9.86 30.06 -9.68
N THR A 242 -10.60 30.04 -10.79
CA THR A 242 -10.40 29.19 -11.98
C THR A 242 -9.90 27.76 -11.77
N GLY A 243 -10.77 26.79 -11.41
CA GLY A 243 -10.73 25.34 -11.74
C GLY A 243 -9.44 24.51 -11.58
N VAL A 244 -8.31 25.12 -11.24
CA VAL A 244 -6.97 24.58 -11.15
C VAL A 244 -6.63 24.57 -9.66
N PRO A 245 -6.18 23.43 -9.11
CA PRO A 245 -5.84 23.34 -7.71
C PRO A 245 -4.76 24.37 -7.34
N ALA A 246 -5.07 25.28 -6.41
CA ALA A 246 -4.11 26.28 -5.94
C ALA A 246 -2.93 25.59 -5.24
N LEU A 247 -1.71 25.85 -5.74
CA LEU A 247 -0.49 25.29 -5.18
C LEU A 247 -0.04 26.13 -3.97
N SER A 248 0.34 25.46 -2.88
CA SER A 248 0.87 26.12 -1.68
C SER A 248 2.37 26.26 -1.75
N ASP A 249 2.89 27.46 -1.49
CA ASP A 249 4.33 27.73 -1.39
C ASP A 249 4.92 27.31 -0.03
N LYS A 250 4.07 26.99 0.95
CA LYS A 250 4.49 26.63 2.31
C LYS A 250 4.09 25.21 2.65
N ALA A 251 5.05 24.44 3.13
CA ALA A 251 4.81 23.08 3.56
C ALA A 251 3.98 23.07 4.85
N PRO A 252 2.99 22.17 4.97
CA PRO A 252 2.21 22.06 6.20
C PRO A 252 3.08 21.56 7.35
N SER A 253 2.73 21.93 8.59
CA SER A 253 3.52 21.55 9.77
C SER A 253 3.35 20.09 10.20
N SER A 254 2.23 19.46 9.84
CA SER A 254 1.95 18.05 10.17
C SER A 254 2.66 17.12 9.19
N PRO A 255 3.46 16.14 9.67
CA PRO A 255 4.09 15.14 8.81
C PRO A 255 3.10 14.33 7.96
N LEU A 256 1.94 13.95 8.50
CA LEU A 256 0.87 13.28 7.74
C LEU A 256 0.31 14.20 6.65
N ALA A 257 0.10 15.48 6.95
CA ALA A 257 -0.36 16.45 5.97
C ALA A 257 0.65 16.61 4.84
N GLN A 258 1.96 16.66 5.14
CA GLN A 258 3.01 16.70 4.12
C GLN A 258 2.95 15.46 3.22
N ARG A 259 2.85 14.25 3.80
CA ARG A 259 2.77 12.99 3.03
C ARG A 259 1.52 12.92 2.14
N THR A 260 0.38 13.36 2.67
CA THR A 260 -0.89 13.42 1.93
C THR A 260 -0.78 14.43 0.78
N LEU A 261 -0.27 15.63 1.03
CA LEU A 261 -0.07 16.65 0.02
C LEU A 261 0.85 16.17 -1.12
N MET A 262 1.98 15.55 -0.78
CA MET A 262 2.91 15.01 -1.77
C MET A 262 2.27 13.90 -2.61
N SER A 263 1.46 13.03 -2.00
CA SER A 263 0.72 12.02 -2.73
C SER A 263 -0.32 12.63 -3.68
N THR A 264 -1.00 13.70 -3.25
CA THR A 264 -1.92 14.45 -4.10
C THR A 264 -1.22 15.08 -5.29
N PHE A 265 -0.04 15.68 -5.11
CA PHE A 265 0.72 16.25 -6.22
C PHE A 265 1.19 15.20 -7.22
N VAL A 266 1.63 14.03 -6.76
CA VAL A 266 1.96 12.90 -7.65
C VAL A 266 0.73 12.50 -8.49
N SER A 267 -0.44 12.35 -7.87
CA SER A 267 -1.68 12.00 -8.59
C SER A 267 -2.11 13.08 -9.58
N LEU A 268 -2.01 14.36 -9.20
CA LEU A 268 -2.35 15.49 -10.05
C LEU A 268 -1.40 15.64 -11.24
N SER A 269 -0.08 15.49 -11.02
CA SER A 269 0.94 15.49 -12.07
C SER A 269 0.68 14.38 -13.09
N ALA A 270 0.46 13.14 -12.62
CA ALA A 270 0.14 12.02 -13.50
C ALA A 270 -1.14 12.27 -14.32
N PHE A 271 -2.18 12.84 -13.69
CA PHE A 271 -3.42 13.21 -14.37
C PHE A 271 -3.20 14.25 -15.48
N TYR A 272 -2.47 15.33 -15.19
CA TYR A 272 -2.21 16.36 -16.20
C TYR A 272 -1.32 15.84 -17.33
N ALA A 273 -0.30 15.04 -17.03
CA ALA A 273 0.58 14.44 -18.03
C ALA A 273 -0.19 13.51 -18.97
N THR A 274 -0.99 12.60 -18.43
CA THR A 274 -1.80 11.64 -19.21
C THR A 274 -2.96 12.28 -19.97
N SER A 275 -3.47 13.42 -19.50
CA SER A 275 -4.50 14.20 -20.19
C SER A 275 -3.94 15.14 -21.26
N GLY A 276 -2.63 15.12 -21.51
CA GLY A 276 -1.95 15.99 -22.49
C GLY A 276 -1.79 17.45 -22.05
N GLN A 277 -2.10 17.78 -20.79
CA GLN A 277 -1.94 19.12 -20.21
C GLN A 277 -0.50 19.31 -19.69
N LEU A 278 0.48 19.16 -20.57
CA LEU A 278 1.91 19.09 -20.22
C LEU A 278 2.43 20.34 -19.51
N SER A 279 1.86 21.53 -19.78
CA SER A 279 2.25 22.75 -19.08
C SER A 279 1.82 22.74 -17.60
N ASN A 280 0.60 22.29 -17.33
CA ASN A 280 0.06 22.19 -15.97
C ASN A 280 0.79 21.08 -15.19
N ALA A 281 1.11 19.97 -15.86
CA ALA A 281 1.90 18.89 -15.26
C ALA A 281 3.27 19.42 -14.79
N GLN A 282 4.01 20.10 -15.67
CA GLN A 282 5.30 20.69 -15.33
C GLN A 282 5.21 21.69 -14.17
N GLU A 283 4.21 22.57 -14.18
CA GLU A 283 4.01 23.57 -13.11
C GLU A 283 3.77 22.90 -11.75
N VAL A 284 2.92 21.87 -11.70
CA VAL A 284 2.66 21.08 -10.49
C VAL A 284 3.93 20.37 -10.02
N GLU A 285 4.68 19.76 -10.92
CA GLU A 285 5.91 19.03 -10.60
C GLU A 285 7.00 19.94 -10.05
N GLU A 286 7.28 21.06 -10.72
CA GLU A 286 8.28 22.04 -10.27
C GLU A 286 7.90 22.65 -8.92
N SER A 287 6.62 23.02 -8.75
CA SER A 287 6.11 23.57 -7.49
C SER A 287 6.19 22.55 -6.36
N ALA A 288 5.83 21.29 -6.61
CA ALA A 288 5.91 20.22 -5.62
C ALA A 288 7.37 19.94 -5.23
N LEU A 289 8.30 19.90 -6.18
CA LEU A 289 9.73 19.73 -5.92
C LEU A 289 10.30 20.90 -5.11
N ASN A 290 9.90 22.14 -5.41
CA ASN A 290 10.30 23.31 -4.63
C ASN A 290 9.74 23.26 -3.20
N LEU A 291 8.48 22.81 -3.05
CA LEU A 291 7.88 22.64 -1.73
C LEU A 291 8.60 21.57 -0.90
N ILE A 292 8.95 20.42 -1.49
CA ILE A 292 9.72 19.37 -0.79
C ILE A 292 11.08 19.91 -0.33
N ARG A 293 11.78 20.69 -1.17
CA ARG A 293 13.07 21.31 -0.81
C ARG A 293 12.95 22.31 0.35
N SER A 294 11.78 22.91 0.55
CA SER A 294 11.53 23.82 1.67
C SER A 294 11.34 23.10 3.01
N ILE A 295 11.04 21.79 2.99
CA ILE A 295 10.91 20.98 4.20
C ILE A 295 12.31 20.65 4.70
N GLN A 296 12.61 21.06 5.94
CA GLN A 296 13.93 20.84 6.53
C GLN A 296 14.21 19.33 6.70
N PRO A 297 15.20 18.76 5.99
CA PRO A 297 15.61 17.38 6.22
C PRO A 297 16.36 17.26 7.56
N PRO A 298 16.43 16.07 8.17
CA PRO A 298 17.33 15.84 9.30
C PRO A 298 18.78 16.09 8.88
N GLU A 299 19.61 16.59 9.80
CA GLU A 299 21.04 16.87 9.55
C GLU A 299 21.80 15.64 9.03
N SER A 300 21.49 14.47 9.58
CA SER A 300 21.89 13.19 9.02
C SER A 300 20.84 12.12 9.33
N LEU A 301 20.66 11.18 8.40
CA LEU A 301 19.79 10.01 8.62
C LEU A 301 20.28 9.13 9.79
N ALA A 302 21.59 9.15 10.09
CA ALA A 302 22.17 8.41 11.20
C ALA A 302 21.81 9.00 12.58
N SER A 303 21.60 10.33 12.64
CA SER A 303 21.18 11.03 13.87
C SER A 303 19.66 11.10 14.06
N ALA A 304 18.90 10.91 12.98
CA ALA A 304 17.46 10.94 13.00
C ALA A 304 16.88 9.74 13.75
N THR A 305 15.75 9.94 14.43
CA THR A 305 14.99 8.82 14.97
C THR A 305 14.42 7.96 13.83
N PRO A 306 14.13 6.67 14.04
CA PRO A 306 13.61 5.82 12.97
C PRO A 306 12.32 6.36 12.32
N ALA A 307 11.40 6.94 13.10
CA ALA A 307 10.17 7.51 12.56
C ALA A 307 10.43 8.78 11.73
N GLN A 308 11.37 9.62 12.17
CA GLN A 308 11.83 10.79 11.42
C GLN A 308 12.53 10.39 10.11
N ALA A 309 13.45 9.43 10.19
CA ALA A 309 14.19 8.93 9.05
C ALA A 309 13.23 8.36 8.00
N LEU A 310 12.27 7.52 8.40
CA LEU A 310 11.26 6.98 7.50
C LEU A 310 10.45 8.08 6.81
N HIS A 311 10.15 9.17 7.51
CA HIS A 311 9.41 10.29 6.93
C HIS A 311 10.24 11.08 5.91
N ALA A 312 11.51 11.36 6.24
CA ALA A 312 12.44 11.99 5.30
C ALA A 312 12.65 11.12 4.04
N LEU A 313 12.79 9.80 4.21
CA LEU A 313 12.90 8.85 3.11
C LEU A 313 11.63 8.79 2.25
N TYR A 314 10.45 8.88 2.86
CA TYR A 314 9.19 8.97 2.14
C TYR A 314 9.13 10.22 1.26
N LEU A 315 9.49 11.39 1.80
CA LEU A 315 9.51 12.63 1.03
C LEU A 315 10.56 12.60 -0.08
N LEU A 316 11.74 12.03 0.19
CA LEU A 316 12.79 11.82 -0.80
C LEU A 316 12.28 10.93 -1.96
N HIS A 317 11.60 9.83 -1.66
CA HIS A 317 10.99 8.98 -2.70
C HIS A 317 9.94 9.72 -3.53
N ARG A 318 9.07 10.51 -2.89
CA ARG A 318 8.08 11.33 -3.61
C ARG A 318 8.75 12.37 -4.52
N SER A 319 9.87 12.95 -4.08
CA SER A 319 10.69 13.82 -4.93
C SER A 319 11.27 13.07 -6.13
N SER A 320 11.73 11.83 -5.97
CA SER A 320 12.21 11.01 -7.07
C SER A 320 11.11 10.75 -8.10
N LEU A 321 9.91 10.37 -7.64
CA LEU A 321 8.78 10.08 -8.53
C LEU A 321 8.35 11.32 -9.34
N LEU A 322 8.24 12.49 -8.68
CA LEU A 322 7.98 13.75 -9.36
C LEU A 322 9.08 14.14 -10.35
N SER A 323 10.34 13.78 -10.07
CA SER A 323 11.46 14.01 -10.98
C SER A 323 11.37 13.13 -12.23
N ILE A 324 10.88 11.89 -12.12
CA ILE A 324 10.58 11.06 -13.30
C ILE A 324 9.47 11.70 -14.13
N HIS A 325 8.34 12.07 -13.51
CA HIS A 325 7.24 12.71 -14.23
C HIS A 325 7.71 13.98 -14.96
N LEU A 326 8.50 14.83 -14.29
CA LEU A 326 9.07 16.03 -14.90
C LEU A 326 10.00 15.69 -16.07
N ALA A 327 10.83 14.66 -15.95
CA ALA A 327 11.69 14.23 -17.06
C ALA A 327 10.88 13.80 -18.29
N GLU A 328 9.80 13.05 -18.07
CA GLU A 328 8.88 12.59 -19.13
C GLU A 328 8.12 13.76 -19.75
N VAL A 329 7.59 14.68 -18.95
CA VAL A 329 6.89 15.88 -19.42
C VAL A 329 7.83 16.77 -20.24
N LEU A 330 9.06 17.01 -19.77
CA LEU A 330 10.07 17.77 -20.54
C LEU A 330 10.39 17.08 -21.87
N HIS A 331 10.51 15.75 -21.87
CA HIS A 331 10.74 14.98 -23.09
C HIS A 331 9.56 15.10 -24.06
N ALA A 332 8.33 14.93 -23.58
CA ALA A 332 7.10 15.06 -24.36
C ALA A 332 6.92 16.48 -24.93
N ARG A 333 7.36 17.50 -24.20
CA ARG A 333 7.44 18.91 -24.66
C ARG A 333 8.58 19.18 -25.63
N LYS A 334 9.35 18.17 -26.05
CA LYS A 334 10.48 18.26 -26.97
C LYS A 334 11.63 19.16 -26.45
N GLN A 335 11.79 19.23 -25.13
CA GLN A 335 12.96 19.88 -24.53
C GLN A 335 14.23 19.06 -24.80
N PRO A 336 15.43 19.66 -24.70
CA PRO A 336 16.67 18.93 -24.88
C PRO A 336 16.73 17.71 -23.95
N GLY A 337 16.95 16.52 -24.50
CA GLY A 337 16.93 15.27 -23.73
C GLY A 337 17.92 15.20 -22.57
N ILE A 338 18.96 16.06 -22.57
CA ILE A 338 19.88 16.19 -21.44
C ILE A 338 19.17 16.63 -20.16
N ASN A 339 18.12 17.46 -20.26
CA ASN A 339 17.35 17.91 -19.11
C ASN A 339 16.59 16.72 -18.48
N SER A 340 15.97 15.88 -19.31
CA SER A 340 15.30 14.65 -18.85
C SER A 340 16.30 13.69 -18.20
N ILE A 341 17.47 13.49 -18.80
CA ILE A 341 18.53 12.62 -18.24
C ILE A 341 18.97 13.11 -16.85
N GLN A 342 19.13 14.43 -16.65
CA GLN A 342 19.53 14.99 -15.34
C GLN A 342 18.49 14.68 -14.26
N TRP A 343 17.20 14.87 -14.55
CA TRP A 343 16.12 14.56 -13.61
C TRP A 343 16.00 13.06 -13.32
N LEU A 344 16.12 12.21 -14.35
CA LEU A 344 16.11 10.75 -14.17
C LEU A 344 17.32 10.26 -13.36
N THR A 345 18.50 10.86 -13.55
CA THR A 345 19.70 10.53 -12.77
C THR A 345 19.46 10.82 -11.29
N ALA A 346 18.96 12.03 -10.98
CA ALA A 346 18.63 12.41 -9.62
C ALA A 346 17.54 11.51 -8.99
N ALA A 347 16.53 11.12 -9.78
CA ALA A 347 15.46 10.22 -9.35
C ALA A 347 15.97 8.81 -9.03
N ALA A 348 16.84 8.27 -9.90
CA ALA A 348 17.47 6.97 -9.71
C ALA A 348 18.30 6.95 -8.43
N GLU A 349 19.30 7.84 -8.32
CA GLU A 349 20.21 7.90 -7.16
C GLU A 349 19.45 8.12 -5.83
N SER A 350 18.44 8.98 -5.84
CA SER A 350 17.64 9.26 -4.65
C SER A 350 16.79 8.06 -4.23
N SER A 351 16.22 7.32 -5.19
CA SER A 351 15.43 6.11 -4.91
C SER A 351 16.30 4.96 -4.41
N GLU A 352 17.49 4.79 -4.98
CA GLU A 352 18.49 3.83 -4.49
C GLU A 352 18.91 4.16 -3.05
N ARG A 353 19.16 5.45 -2.75
CA ARG A 353 19.46 5.90 -1.38
C ARG A 353 18.34 5.55 -0.41
N VAL A 354 17.06 5.68 -0.82
CA VAL A 354 15.92 5.25 -0.01
C VAL A 354 15.97 3.75 0.26
N ALA A 355 16.13 2.93 -0.78
CA ALA A 355 16.19 1.48 -0.64
C ALA A 355 17.37 1.03 0.26
N TYR A 356 18.54 1.64 0.10
CA TYR A 356 19.70 1.33 0.94
C TYR A 356 19.55 1.77 2.39
N ALA A 357 18.97 2.95 2.63
CA ALA A 357 18.70 3.41 3.98
C ALA A 357 17.71 2.49 4.72
N LEU A 358 16.71 1.94 4.02
CA LEU A 358 15.73 1.01 4.60
C LEU A 358 16.31 -0.39 4.87
N THR A 359 17.35 -0.80 4.13
CA THR A 359 17.99 -2.13 4.21
C THR A 359 19.32 -2.10 4.98
N GLY A 360 19.81 -0.92 5.38
CA GLY A 360 21.05 -0.75 6.13
C GLY A 360 22.32 -0.94 5.30
N GLN A 361 22.25 -0.83 3.98
CA GLN A 361 23.39 -1.02 3.09
C GLN A 361 24.19 0.29 2.93
N PRO A 362 25.53 0.21 2.80
CA PRO A 362 26.36 1.38 2.54
C PRO A 362 26.18 1.89 1.11
N LEU A 363 26.18 3.21 0.92
CA LEU A 363 26.07 3.86 -0.40
C LEU A 363 27.28 3.59 -1.30
N ASP A 364 28.47 3.44 -0.72
CA ASP A 364 29.74 3.31 -1.46
C ASP A 364 29.98 1.90 -2.06
N GLY A 365 29.12 0.93 -1.75
CA GLY A 365 29.28 -0.47 -2.20
C GLY A 365 29.00 -0.70 -3.68
N PHE A 366 28.54 0.33 -4.41
CA PHE A 366 27.90 0.18 -5.72
C PHE A 366 28.81 -0.41 -6.81
N HIS A 367 30.09 -0.05 -6.84
CA HIS A 367 30.98 -0.42 -7.95
C HIS A 367 31.80 -1.70 -7.71
N LYS A 368 31.72 -2.31 -6.51
CA LYS A 368 32.63 -3.41 -6.13
C LYS A 368 31.96 -4.76 -5.91
N ARG A 369 30.63 -4.85 -6.00
CA ARG A 369 29.91 -6.11 -5.72
C ARG A 369 29.80 -7.00 -6.96
N GLY A 370 30.83 -7.81 -7.20
CA GLY A 370 30.70 -8.98 -8.05
C GLY A 370 29.83 -10.05 -7.36
N SER A 371 28.82 -10.56 -8.07
CA SER A 371 28.09 -11.83 -7.83
C SER A 371 27.49 -12.14 -6.44
N GLU A 372 27.66 -11.31 -5.41
CA GLU A 372 27.13 -11.58 -4.08
C GLU A 372 25.59 -11.47 -4.08
N THR A 373 24.93 -12.52 -3.61
CA THR A 373 23.50 -12.80 -3.81
C THR A 373 22.60 -11.61 -3.41
N GLN A 374 21.63 -11.30 -4.27
CA GLN A 374 20.71 -10.16 -4.16
C GLN A 374 19.70 -10.23 -2.98
N ALA A 375 19.93 -11.10 -2.00
CA ALA A 375 19.06 -11.33 -0.85
C ALA A 375 18.81 -10.08 0.01
N TRP A 376 19.69 -9.08 -0.09
CA TRP A 376 19.57 -7.82 0.65
C TRP A 376 18.39 -6.95 0.17
N LYS A 377 17.90 -7.11 -1.06
CA LYS A 377 16.85 -6.24 -1.62
C LYS A 377 15.51 -6.33 -0.91
N THR A 378 15.27 -7.38 -0.15
CA THR A 378 13.98 -7.62 0.52
C THR A 378 14.05 -7.52 2.03
N THR A 379 15.25 -7.43 2.62
CA THR A 379 15.41 -7.49 4.08
C THR A 379 15.46 -6.08 4.68
N LEU A 380 14.36 -5.65 5.28
CA LEU A 380 14.30 -4.40 6.03
C LEU A 380 15.16 -4.45 7.29
N LEU A 381 15.71 -3.29 7.67
CA LEU A 381 16.31 -3.08 8.98
C LEU A 381 15.38 -3.55 10.11
N ALA A 382 15.97 -4.21 11.12
CA ALA A 382 15.24 -4.76 12.26
C ALA A 382 14.33 -3.74 12.96
N THR A 383 14.74 -2.48 12.99
CA THR A 383 13.98 -1.37 13.56
C THR A 383 12.62 -1.16 12.87
N TYR A 384 12.56 -1.33 11.55
CA TYR A 384 11.31 -1.22 10.80
C TYR A 384 10.55 -2.54 10.78
N SER A 385 11.22 -3.68 10.56
CA SER A 385 10.55 -4.98 10.46
C SER A 385 9.92 -5.47 11.76
N LYS A 386 10.45 -5.04 12.92
CA LYS A 386 9.86 -5.32 14.24
C LYS A 386 8.80 -4.30 14.66
N SER A 387 8.73 -3.14 14.00
CA SER A 387 7.73 -2.12 14.33
C SER A 387 6.40 -2.46 13.67
N ARG A 388 5.37 -2.71 14.49
CA ARG A 388 4.01 -2.98 13.99
C ARG A 388 3.48 -1.86 13.10
N THR A 389 3.74 -0.60 13.46
CA THR A 389 3.21 0.57 12.75
C THR A 389 4.02 0.92 11.51
N MET A 390 5.36 0.85 11.59
CA MET A 390 6.23 1.28 10.48
C MET A 390 6.52 0.17 9.47
N LYS A 391 6.40 -1.12 9.83
CA LYS A 391 6.77 -2.25 8.96
C LYS A 391 6.14 -2.15 7.58
N LYS A 392 4.81 -2.08 7.49
CA LYS A 392 4.10 -2.07 6.20
C LYS A 392 4.47 -0.86 5.33
N VAL A 393 4.64 0.30 5.97
CA VAL A 393 5.03 1.53 5.27
C VAL A 393 6.45 1.41 4.73
N ALA A 394 7.38 0.89 5.52
CA ALA A 394 8.76 0.67 5.11
C ALA A 394 8.87 -0.41 4.00
N GLU A 395 8.08 -1.49 4.09
CA GLU A 395 8.00 -2.53 3.05
C GLU A 395 7.49 -1.95 1.73
N GLY A 396 6.38 -1.19 1.80
CA GLY A 396 5.82 -0.49 0.64
C GLY A 396 6.80 0.52 0.06
N LEU A 397 7.46 1.32 0.89
CA LEU A 397 8.43 2.32 0.44
C LEU A 397 9.67 1.68 -0.19
N LEU A 398 10.17 0.56 0.35
CA LEU A 398 11.30 -0.18 -0.24
C LEU A 398 10.94 -0.72 -1.63
N ARG A 399 9.76 -1.34 -1.75
CA ARG A 399 9.23 -1.81 -3.03
C ARG A 399 9.10 -0.67 -4.03
N ASP A 400 8.44 0.42 -3.62
CA ASP A 400 8.16 1.56 -4.49
C ASP A 400 9.48 2.25 -4.90
N ALA A 401 10.46 2.37 -4.00
CA ALA A 401 11.77 2.94 -4.31
C ALA A 401 12.56 2.06 -5.29
N SER A 402 12.51 0.74 -5.14
CA SER A 402 13.16 -0.19 -6.07
C SER A 402 12.57 -0.09 -7.47
N ARG A 403 11.23 0.00 -7.56
CA ARG A 403 10.52 0.20 -8.84
C ARG A 403 10.85 1.56 -9.46
N THR A 404 10.84 2.63 -8.68
CA THR A 404 11.21 3.98 -9.16
C THR A 404 12.66 4.04 -9.65
N ALA A 405 13.60 3.36 -8.97
CA ALA A 405 14.98 3.26 -9.42
C ALA A 405 15.07 2.51 -10.76
N ALA A 406 14.42 1.34 -10.86
CA ALA A 406 14.42 0.54 -12.08
C ALA A 406 13.85 1.32 -13.28
N GLU A 407 12.74 2.02 -13.09
CA GLU A 407 12.10 2.82 -14.13
C GLU A 407 12.99 3.99 -14.57
N ALA A 408 13.58 4.73 -13.63
CA ALA A 408 14.47 5.83 -13.94
C ALA A 408 15.68 5.37 -14.76
N TRP A 409 16.32 4.24 -14.37
CA TRP A 409 17.41 3.63 -15.12
C TRP A 409 16.98 3.17 -16.51
N ASN A 410 15.81 2.52 -16.62
CA ASN A 410 15.28 2.07 -17.91
C ASN A 410 15.04 3.24 -18.87
N LEU A 411 14.38 4.31 -18.41
CA LEU A 411 14.12 5.52 -19.21
C LEU A 411 15.41 6.24 -19.62
N MET A 412 16.41 6.32 -18.74
CA MET A 412 17.73 6.85 -19.12
C MET A 412 18.40 6.02 -20.21
N GLY A 413 18.28 4.69 -20.13
CA GLY A 413 18.77 3.78 -21.16
C GLY A 413 18.15 4.08 -22.53
N VAL A 414 16.83 4.27 -22.57
CA VAL A 414 16.10 4.63 -23.79
C VAL A 414 16.61 5.95 -24.38
N LEU A 415 16.82 6.97 -23.55
CA LEU A 415 17.32 8.28 -24.00
C LEU A 415 18.78 8.21 -24.50
N HIS A 416 19.63 7.42 -23.84
CA HIS A 416 21.01 7.21 -24.29
C HIS A 416 21.06 6.43 -25.61
N GLU A 417 20.26 5.37 -25.75
CA GLU A 417 20.16 4.58 -26.98
C GLU A 417 19.64 5.43 -28.14
N ALA A 418 18.63 6.27 -27.92
CA ALA A 418 18.11 7.18 -28.94
C ALA A 418 19.15 8.22 -29.41
N ARG A 419 20.06 8.65 -28.52
CA ARG A 419 21.08 9.67 -28.83
C ARG A 419 22.36 9.10 -29.43
N GLU A 420 22.84 7.99 -28.87
CA GLU A 420 24.16 7.41 -29.18
C GLU A 420 24.05 6.17 -30.09
N GLY A 421 22.84 5.65 -30.31
CA GLY A 421 22.55 4.50 -31.15
C GLY A 421 22.64 3.15 -30.41
N PRO A 422 22.45 2.02 -31.14
CA PRO A 422 22.38 0.67 -30.56
C PRO A 422 23.71 0.14 -30.01
N LYS A 423 24.79 0.92 -30.08
CA LYS A 423 26.10 0.58 -29.50
C LYS A 423 26.44 1.45 -28.29
N SER A 424 25.44 2.14 -27.74
CA SER A 424 25.64 2.99 -26.56
C SER A 424 26.00 2.16 -25.34
N SER A 425 27.26 2.25 -24.91
CA SER A 425 27.71 1.61 -23.66
C SER A 425 26.96 2.18 -22.45
N LYS A 426 26.57 3.46 -22.47
CA LYS A 426 25.81 4.08 -21.38
C LYS A 426 24.39 3.53 -21.29
N ALA A 427 23.72 3.34 -22.42
CA ALA A 427 22.39 2.74 -22.43
C ALA A 427 22.42 1.32 -21.85
N LEU A 428 23.45 0.53 -22.21
CA LEU A 428 23.61 -0.83 -21.67
C LEU A 428 23.79 -0.82 -20.16
N GLN A 429 24.66 0.05 -19.62
CA GLN A 429 24.86 0.19 -18.17
C GLN A 429 23.57 0.59 -17.45
N CYS A 430 22.76 1.47 -18.06
CA CYS A 430 21.46 1.86 -17.51
C CYS A 430 20.49 0.67 -17.48
N TYR A 431 20.37 -0.08 -18.57
CA TYR A 431 19.50 -1.26 -18.62
C TYR A 431 19.96 -2.37 -17.68
N GLU A 432 21.26 -2.60 -17.53
CA GLU A 432 21.81 -3.54 -16.54
C GLU A 432 21.36 -3.18 -15.13
N ARG A 433 21.46 -1.91 -14.77
CA ARG A 433 21.05 -1.41 -13.45
C ARG A 433 19.53 -1.45 -13.26
N ALA A 434 18.76 -1.21 -14.32
CA ALA A 434 17.31 -1.38 -14.28
C ALA A 434 16.92 -2.84 -14.02
N VAL A 435 17.55 -3.78 -14.73
CA VAL A 435 17.37 -5.24 -14.53
C VAL A 435 17.78 -5.64 -13.11
N GLU A 436 18.88 -5.09 -12.59
CA GLU A 436 19.26 -5.29 -11.21
C GLU A 436 18.12 -4.87 -10.27
N TRP A 437 17.61 -3.64 -10.33
CA TRP A 437 16.55 -3.24 -9.40
C TRP A 437 15.21 -3.96 -9.58
N ALA A 438 14.84 -4.28 -10.82
CA ALA A 438 13.55 -4.90 -11.13
C ALA A 438 13.54 -6.42 -10.95
N GLY A 439 14.69 -7.08 -10.96
CA GLY A 439 14.84 -8.53 -10.97
C GLY A 439 15.42 -9.14 -9.69
N THR A 440 15.15 -10.43 -9.53
CA THR A 440 15.75 -11.31 -8.52
C THR A 440 16.33 -12.55 -9.19
N ALA A 441 17.40 -13.10 -8.62
CA ALA A 441 17.91 -14.41 -9.04
C ALA A 441 16.84 -15.48 -8.76
N SER A 442 16.44 -16.24 -9.79
CA SER A 442 15.59 -17.41 -9.60
C SER A 442 16.34 -18.47 -8.78
N SER A 443 15.60 -19.31 -8.08
CA SER A 443 16.16 -20.52 -7.46
C SER A 443 16.77 -21.46 -8.50
N ASP A 444 16.29 -21.38 -9.75
CA ASP A 444 16.85 -22.08 -10.90
C ASP A 444 17.95 -21.22 -11.53
N SER A 445 19.19 -21.70 -11.46
CA SER A 445 20.44 -20.92 -11.52
C SER A 445 20.75 -20.15 -12.82
N THR A 446 19.83 -20.08 -13.78
CA THR A 446 20.04 -19.39 -15.07
C THR A 446 18.95 -18.38 -15.43
N ALA A 447 17.78 -18.40 -14.77
CA ALA A 447 16.68 -17.49 -15.07
C ALA A 447 16.66 -16.31 -14.08
N GLN A 448 16.38 -15.11 -14.60
CA GLN A 448 16.00 -13.96 -13.77
C GLN A 448 14.48 -13.87 -13.72
N GLU A 449 13.94 -13.61 -12.54
CA GLU A 449 12.51 -13.42 -12.32
C GLU A 449 12.24 -11.99 -11.85
N ALA A 450 11.02 -11.52 -12.06
CA ALA A 450 10.58 -10.24 -11.51
C ALA A 450 10.73 -10.23 -9.98
N ALA A 451 11.36 -9.19 -9.44
CA ALA A 451 11.48 -9.01 -8.01
C ALA A 451 10.09 -8.88 -7.36
N SER A 452 10.01 -9.19 -6.06
CA SER A 452 8.78 -9.00 -5.29
C SER A 452 8.29 -7.55 -5.40
N GLY A 453 7.14 -7.37 -6.05
CA GLY A 453 6.51 -6.07 -6.26
C GLY A 453 6.83 -5.37 -7.59
N THR A 454 7.68 -5.94 -8.44
CA THR A 454 7.78 -5.58 -9.85
C THR A 454 6.63 -6.24 -10.60
N LEU A 455 5.89 -5.47 -11.41
CA LEU A 455 4.85 -6.05 -12.27
C LEU A 455 5.52 -6.86 -13.39
N GLU A 456 4.93 -8.01 -13.74
CA GLU A 456 5.46 -8.85 -14.82
C GLU A 456 5.56 -8.09 -16.16
N ALA A 457 4.60 -7.20 -16.45
CA ALA A 457 4.65 -6.34 -17.62
C ALA A 457 5.86 -5.39 -17.60
N ASP A 458 6.12 -4.72 -16.48
CA ASP A 458 7.25 -3.80 -16.31
C ASP A 458 8.57 -4.57 -16.44
N TRP A 459 8.66 -5.74 -15.79
CA TRP A 459 9.83 -6.63 -15.88
C TRP A 459 10.12 -7.04 -17.33
N ASN A 460 9.10 -7.44 -18.08
CA ASN A 460 9.27 -7.85 -19.47
C ASN A 460 9.77 -6.70 -20.36
N VAL A 461 9.32 -5.46 -20.12
CA VAL A 461 9.80 -4.28 -20.84
C VAL A 461 11.28 -4.02 -20.53
N ILE A 462 11.65 -4.00 -19.26
CA ILE A 462 13.02 -3.76 -18.80
C ILE A 462 13.97 -4.83 -19.34
N LEU A 463 13.59 -6.10 -19.22
CA LEU A 463 14.38 -7.24 -19.68
C LEU A 463 14.49 -7.25 -21.22
N SER A 464 13.43 -6.87 -21.95
CA SER A 464 13.46 -6.77 -23.41
C SER A 464 14.43 -5.69 -23.88
N ASN A 465 14.42 -4.51 -23.25
CA ASN A 465 15.37 -3.43 -23.57
C ASN A 465 16.82 -3.85 -23.31
N TYR A 466 17.08 -4.50 -22.18
CA TYR A 466 18.41 -5.04 -21.86
C TYR A 466 18.88 -6.07 -22.89
N ASN A 467 18.05 -7.08 -23.18
CA ASN A 467 18.38 -8.14 -24.13
C ASN A 467 18.51 -7.65 -25.58
N ARG A 468 17.83 -6.56 -25.95
CA ARG A 468 17.95 -5.96 -27.29
C ARG A 468 19.34 -5.34 -27.51
N LEU A 469 19.92 -4.76 -26.46
CA LEU A 469 21.17 -3.99 -26.56
C LEU A 469 22.42 -4.83 -26.28
N LYS A 470 22.27 -5.94 -25.56
CA LYS A 470 23.31 -6.95 -25.32
C LYS A 470 23.59 -7.76 -26.57
#